data_AF-A0A662B898-F1
#
_entry.id   AF-A0A662B898-F1
#
_cell.length_a   1.000
_cell.length_b   1.000
_cell.length_c   1.000
_cell.angle_alpha   90.00
_cell.angle_beta   90.00
_cell.angle_gamma   90.00
#
_symmetry.space_group_name_H-M   'P 1'
#
loop_
_entity.id
_entity.type
_entity.pdbx_description
1 polymer ?
#
loop_
_entity_poly.entity_id
_entity_poly.type
_entity_poly.pdbx_seq_one_letter_code
_entity_poly.pdbx_strand_id
1 'polypeptide(L)'
;MKQLYLYSFLFILSFSVKAQQTNADTLLIKDINIVSNRLQNFVTGNRIEKIEDLTKETFQNSSLAELFANSSGIAIKSYGVSGLSSASIRGTNTNHIAVLWNGFNIQDPLTASLG
;
A
#
# COMPACT_ATOMS: atom_id res chain seq x y z
N MET A 1 59.04 9.65 37.60
CA MET A 1 58.00 10.60 37.16
C MET A 1 57.41 10.27 35.78
N LYS A 2 58.21 10.17 34.71
CA LYS A 2 57.69 9.87 33.34
C LYS A 2 56.93 8.53 33.21
N GLN A 3 57.40 7.47 33.88
CA GLN A 3 56.77 6.14 33.85
C GLN A 3 55.37 6.14 34.51
N LEU A 4 55.12 7.01 35.50
CA LEU A 4 53.83 7.07 36.20
C LEU A 4 52.72 7.67 35.31
N TYR A 5 53.05 8.69 34.51
CA TYR A 5 52.12 9.28 33.55
C TYR A 5 51.73 8.29 32.44
N LEU A 6 52.67 7.42 32.05
CA LEU A 6 52.42 6.41 31.02
C LEU A 6 51.41 5.35 31.50
N TYR A 7 51.52 4.89 32.76
CA TYR A 7 50.53 3.98 33.34
C TYR A 7 49.16 4.62 33.54
N SER A 8 49.11 5.89 33.95
CA SER A 8 47.84 6.61 34.07
C SER A 8 47.15 6.80 32.72
N PHE A 9 47.90 7.11 31.67
CA PHE A 9 47.38 7.21 30.30
C PHE A 9 46.85 5.87 29.77
N LEU A 10 47.57 4.77 30.03
CA LEU A 10 47.15 3.41 29.65
C LEU A 10 45.86 2.97 30.37
N PHE A 11 45.70 3.37 31.63
CA PHE A 11 44.51 3.06 32.42
C PHE A 11 43.26 3.79 31.89
N ILE A 12 43.40 5.05 31.47
CA ILE A 12 42.31 5.85 30.89
C ILE A 12 41.85 5.26 29.55
N LEU A 13 42.79 4.75 28.73
CA LEU A 13 42.47 4.17 27.42
C LEU A 13 41.61 2.89 27.54
N SER A 14 41.77 2.12 28.61
CA SER A 14 41.03 0.88 28.84
C SER A 14 39.54 1.10 29.11
N PHE A 15 39.15 2.29 29.60
CA PHE A 15 37.75 2.58 29.96
C PHE A 15 36.84 2.82 28.74
N SER A 16 37.42 3.08 27.57
CA SER A 16 36.68 3.39 26.33
C SER A 16 36.34 2.15 25.50
N VAL A 17 36.74 0.95 25.92
CA VAL A 17 36.47 -0.29 25.17
C VAL A 17 35.05 -0.79 25.49
N LYS A 18 34.12 -0.55 24.58
CA LYS A 18 32.80 -1.19 24.54
C LYS A 18 32.82 -2.32 23.52
N ALA A 19 33.16 -3.53 23.95
CA ALA A 19 33.26 -4.72 23.08
C ALA A 19 32.02 -5.63 23.08
N GLN A 20 31.05 -5.36 23.96
CA GLN A 20 29.86 -6.20 24.10
C GLN A 20 28.71 -5.56 23.31
N GLN A 21 28.48 -6.07 22.10
CA GLN A 21 27.27 -5.79 21.35
C GLN A 21 26.26 -6.89 21.67
N THR A 22 25.32 -6.61 22.58
CA THR A 22 24.23 -7.54 22.91
C THR A 22 23.27 -7.58 21.73
N ASN A 23 23.59 -8.39 20.73
CA ASN A 23 22.62 -8.74 19.70
C ASN A 23 21.52 -9.53 20.40
N ALA A 24 20.31 -8.95 20.47
CA ALA A 24 19.14 -9.69 20.93
C ALA A 24 18.94 -10.88 19.97
N ASP A 25 18.90 -12.09 20.52
CA ASP A 25 18.74 -13.35 19.78
C ASP A 25 17.43 -13.36 18.96
N THR A 26 16.44 -12.59 19.40
CA THR A 26 15.14 -12.45 18.74
C THR A 26 15.04 -11.13 17.98
N LEU A 27 15.28 -11.18 16.67
CA LEU A 27 14.95 -10.08 15.76
C LEU A 27 13.44 -10.11 15.46
N LEU A 28 12.72 -9.06 15.84
CA LEU A 28 11.31 -8.88 15.47
C LEU A 28 11.24 -8.44 14.00
N ILE A 29 10.97 -9.37 13.09
CA ILE A 29 10.81 -9.08 11.67
C ILE A 29 9.34 -8.71 11.42
N LYS A 30 9.13 -7.62 10.67
CA LYS A 30 7.79 -7.21 10.24
C LYS A 30 7.29 -8.20 9.18
N ASP A 31 6.08 -8.73 9.38
CA ASP A 31 5.45 -9.62 8.40
C ASP A 31 5.35 -8.96 7.02
N ILE A 32 5.76 -9.70 5.99
CA ILE A 32 5.67 -9.28 4.59
C ILE A 32 4.55 -10.10 3.96
N ASN A 33 3.45 -9.43 3.63
CA ASN A 33 2.35 -10.07 2.92
C ASN A 33 2.67 -10.12 1.42
N ILE A 34 2.98 -11.32 0.91
CA ILE A 34 3.25 -11.56 -0.51
C ILE A 34 1.91 -11.85 -1.21
N VAL A 35 1.33 -10.83 -1.83
CA VAL A 35 0.13 -10.97 -2.66
C VAL A 35 0.54 -11.18 -4.11
N SER A 36 0.20 -12.34 -4.68
CA SER A 36 0.36 -12.57 -6.12
C SER A 36 -0.92 -12.13 -6.84
N ASN A 37 -0.80 -11.17 -7.76
CA ASN A 37 -1.91 -10.79 -8.62
C ASN A 37 -1.85 -11.63 -9.90
N ARG A 38 -2.74 -12.64 -10.01
CA ARG A 38 -2.85 -13.50 -11.20
C ARG A 38 -3.04 -12.71 -12.50
N LEU A 39 -3.56 -11.48 -12.41
CA LEU A 39 -3.79 -10.64 -13.59
C LEU A 39 -2.49 -10.25 -14.29
N GLN A 40 -1.40 -9.92 -13.58
CA GLN A 40 -0.18 -9.35 -14.19
C GLN A 40 0.46 -10.20 -15.30
N ASN A 41 0.27 -11.51 -15.28
CA ASN A 41 0.90 -12.42 -16.23
C ASN A 41 0.15 -12.55 -17.58
N PHE A 42 -1.06 -11.99 -17.71
CA PHE A 42 -1.91 -12.14 -18.91
C PHE A 42 -2.29 -10.79 -19.57
N VAL A 43 -1.48 -9.75 -19.39
CA VAL A 43 -1.88 -8.35 -19.68
C VAL A 43 -1.16 -7.72 -20.87
N THR A 44 -0.57 -8.49 -21.78
CA THR A 44 0.04 -7.91 -22.99
C THR A 44 -1.01 -7.12 -23.77
N GLY A 45 -0.94 -5.79 -23.70
CA GLY A 45 -1.87 -4.87 -24.35
C GLY A 45 -2.92 -4.19 -23.46
N ASN A 46 -3.16 -4.63 -22.21
CA ASN A 46 -4.08 -3.89 -21.33
C ASN A 46 -3.36 -2.87 -20.46
N ARG A 47 -4.05 -1.78 -20.15
CA ARG A 47 -3.56 -0.72 -19.27
C ARG A 47 -3.87 -1.09 -17.82
N ILE A 48 -2.82 -1.22 -17.00
CA ILE A 48 -2.94 -1.38 -15.56
C ILE A 48 -2.59 -0.04 -14.90
N GLU A 49 -3.52 0.49 -14.12
CA GLU A 49 -3.28 1.66 -13.25
C GLU A 49 -3.39 1.21 -11.80
N LYS A 50 -2.35 1.51 -11.01
CA LYS A 50 -2.39 1.33 -9.56
C LYS A 50 -2.47 2.71 -8.92
N ILE A 51 -3.40 2.88 -7.98
CA ILE A 51 -3.47 4.10 -7.18
C ILE A 51 -2.33 4.05 -6.16
N GLU A 52 -1.45 5.05 -6.23
CA GLU A 52 -0.33 5.23 -5.32
C GLU A 52 -0.81 5.54 -3.90
N ASP A 53 -0.02 5.13 -2.90
CA ASP A 53 -0.42 5.27 -1.51
C ASP A 53 -0.52 6.75 -1.06
N LEU A 54 0.32 7.63 -1.60
CA LEU A 54 0.23 9.08 -1.38
C LEU A 54 -1.12 9.67 -1.83
N THR A 55 -1.64 9.19 -2.97
CA THR A 55 -2.94 9.61 -3.46
C THR A 55 -4.05 9.13 -2.52
N LYS A 56 -3.95 7.91 -1.99
CA LYS A 56 -4.92 7.40 -1.01
C LYS A 56 -4.94 8.23 0.27
N GLU A 57 -3.78 8.63 0.78
CA GLU A 57 -3.68 9.48 1.97
C GLU A 57 -4.32 10.86 1.73
N THR A 58 -4.13 11.42 0.53
CA THR A 58 -4.72 12.71 0.14
C THR A 58 -6.25 12.64 0.13
N PHE A 59 -6.83 11.53 -0.34
CA PHE A 59 -8.27 11.32 -0.46
C PHE A 59 -8.87 10.49 0.69
N GLN A 60 -8.18 10.35 1.83
CA GLN A 60 -8.63 9.50 2.95
C GLN A 60 -10.01 9.89 3.53
N ASN A 61 -10.38 11.17 3.39
CA ASN A 61 -11.66 11.72 3.88
C ASN A 61 -12.69 11.89 2.74
N SER A 62 -12.37 11.45 1.53
CA SER A 62 -13.20 11.58 0.33
C SER A 62 -13.86 10.25 -0.04
N SER A 63 -14.84 10.32 -0.94
CA SER A 63 -15.47 9.12 -1.49
C SER A 63 -14.58 8.45 -2.54
N LEU A 64 -14.76 7.14 -2.75
CA LEU A 64 -14.11 6.42 -3.85
C LEU A 64 -14.43 7.03 -5.22
N ALA A 65 -15.62 7.61 -5.39
CA ALA A 65 -16.01 8.28 -6.63
C ALA A 65 -15.09 9.47 -6.94
N GLU A 66 -14.76 10.25 -5.91
CA GLU A 66 -13.87 11.41 -6.02
C GLU A 66 -12.42 10.99 -6.24
N LEU A 67 -11.96 9.95 -5.54
CA LEU A 67 -10.64 9.35 -5.75
C LEU A 67 -10.46 8.93 -7.22
N PHE A 68 -11.41 8.13 -7.76
CA PHE A 68 -11.30 7.61 -9.12
C PHE A 68 -11.43 8.69 -10.19
N ALA A 69 -12.28 9.70 -9.97
CA ALA A 69 -12.43 10.83 -10.89
C ALA A 69 -11.15 11.66 -11.02
N ASN A 70 -10.33 11.74 -9.96
CA ASN A 70 -9.08 12.52 -9.96
C ASN A 70 -7.83 11.71 -10.30
N SER A 71 -7.86 10.38 -10.12
CA SER A 71 -6.68 9.52 -10.27
C SER A 71 -6.74 8.56 -11.46
N SER A 72 -7.89 8.40 -12.12
CA SER A 72 -8.10 7.40 -13.17
C SER A 72 -9.12 7.84 -14.21
N GLY A 73 -9.28 7.04 -15.28
CA GLY A 73 -10.34 7.23 -16.27
C GLY A 73 -11.69 6.60 -15.90
N ILE A 74 -11.88 6.20 -14.64
CA ILE A 74 -13.08 5.51 -14.14
C ILE A 74 -14.02 6.54 -13.52
N ALA A 75 -15.27 6.55 -13.95
CA ALA A 75 -16.32 7.36 -13.35
C ALA A 75 -17.26 6.48 -12.52
N ILE A 76 -17.46 6.84 -11.25
CA ILE A 76 -18.44 6.22 -10.37
C ILE A 76 -19.69 7.12 -10.32
N LYS A 77 -20.83 6.58 -10.73
CA LYS A 77 -22.15 7.22 -10.56
C LYS A 77 -22.77 6.72 -9.26
N SER A 78 -23.06 7.62 -8.32
CA SER A 78 -23.67 7.28 -7.03
C SER A 78 -25.07 7.85 -6.93
N TYR A 79 -26.08 7.01 -6.66
CA TYR A 79 -27.48 7.43 -6.52
C TYR A 79 -27.86 7.76 -5.07
N GLY A 80 -27.06 8.61 -4.41
CA GLY A 80 -27.24 9.00 -3.00
C GLY A 80 -26.42 8.18 -2.00
N VAL A 81 -26.47 8.56 -0.72
CA VAL A 81 -25.63 7.99 0.37
C VAL A 81 -25.86 6.50 0.63
N SER A 82 -27.09 6.02 0.43
CA SER A 82 -27.44 4.58 0.53
C SER A 82 -27.88 3.99 -0.81
N GLY A 83 -27.61 4.69 -1.90
CA GLY A 83 -28.02 4.28 -3.23
C GLY A 83 -27.05 3.32 -3.89
N LEU A 84 -27.45 2.85 -5.06
CA LEU A 84 -26.58 2.06 -5.92
C LEU A 84 -25.42 2.92 -6.44
N SER A 85 -24.25 2.30 -6.52
CA SER A 85 -23.06 2.90 -7.11
C SER A 85 -22.61 2.08 -8.31
N SER A 86 -22.49 2.72 -9.46
CA SER A 86 -22.21 2.09 -10.75
C SER A 86 -20.90 2.63 -11.32
N ALA A 87 -20.00 1.73 -11.74
CA ALA A 87 -18.76 2.13 -12.39
C ALA A 87 -18.93 2.19 -13.92
N SER A 88 -18.26 3.14 -14.57
CA SER A 88 -18.18 3.26 -16.02
C SER A 88 -16.77 3.66 -16.45
N ILE A 89 -16.29 3.10 -17.55
CA ILE A 89 -14.99 3.43 -18.14
C ILE A 89 -15.26 3.98 -19.53
N ARG A 90 -15.00 5.27 -19.77
CA ARG A 90 -15.20 5.90 -21.10
C ARG A 90 -16.57 5.58 -21.75
N GLY A 91 -17.64 5.55 -20.96
CA GLY A 91 -19.01 5.29 -21.43
C GLY A 91 -19.42 3.81 -21.52
N THR A 92 -18.58 2.87 -21.07
CA THR A 92 -18.98 1.45 -20.95
C THR A 92 -20.05 1.27 -19.87
N ASN A 93 -20.94 0.29 -20.08
CA ASN A 93 -21.89 -0.15 -19.06
C ASN A 93 -21.17 -0.88 -17.90
N THR A 94 -21.76 -0.84 -16.71
CA THR A 94 -21.23 -1.47 -15.49
C THR A 94 -21.14 -3.00 -15.62
N ASN A 95 -22.01 -3.63 -16.42
CA ASN A 95 -21.93 -5.07 -16.76
C ASN A 95 -20.60 -5.51 -17.40
N HIS A 96 -19.86 -4.59 -18.04
CA HIS A 96 -18.58 -4.90 -18.71
C HIS A 96 -17.36 -4.63 -17.83
N ILE A 97 -17.55 -4.22 -16.58
CA ILE A 97 -16.50 -3.92 -15.63
C ILE A 97 -16.63 -4.94 -14.51
N ALA A 98 -15.55 -5.58 -14.08
CA ALA A 98 -15.56 -6.44 -12.89
C ALA A 98 -15.00 -5.64 -11.70
N VAL A 99 -15.77 -5.52 -10.62
CA VAL A 99 -15.30 -4.92 -9.36
C VAL A 99 -14.99 -6.03 -8.38
N LEU A 100 -13.71 -6.20 -8.07
CA LEU A 100 -13.22 -7.27 -7.21
C LEU A 100 -12.80 -6.72 -5.84
N TRP A 101 -13.32 -7.33 -4.78
CA TRP A 101 -12.82 -7.15 -3.41
C TRP A 101 -12.05 -8.39 -3.00
N ASN A 102 -10.75 -8.26 -2.71
CA ASN A 102 -9.86 -9.38 -2.40
C ASN A 102 -9.96 -10.56 -3.40
N GLY A 103 -10.21 -10.26 -4.67
CA GLY A 103 -10.36 -11.25 -5.74
C GLY A 103 -11.78 -11.79 -5.96
N PHE A 104 -12.75 -11.43 -5.13
CA PHE A 104 -14.15 -11.82 -5.29
C PHE A 104 -14.95 -10.70 -5.95
N ASN A 105 -15.76 -11.02 -6.96
CA ASN A 105 -16.64 -10.04 -7.58
C ASN A 105 -17.76 -9.66 -6.61
N ILE A 106 -17.89 -8.36 -6.33
CA ILE A 106 -18.90 -7.81 -5.41
C ILE A 106 -20.05 -7.11 -6.14
N GLN A 107 -20.04 -7.09 -7.46
CA GLN A 107 -21.15 -6.51 -8.22
C GLN A 107 -22.40 -7.37 -8.11
N ASP A 108 -23.52 -6.68 -7.98
CA ASP A 108 -24.83 -7.30 -8.07
C ASP A 108 -25.23 -7.43 -9.56
N PRO A 109 -25.46 -8.66 -10.05
CA PRO A 109 -25.84 -8.93 -11.44
C PRO A 109 -27.13 -8.23 -11.89
N LEU A 110 -28.05 -7.93 -10.97
CA LEU A 110 -29.35 -7.33 -11.28
C LEU A 110 -29.24 -5.82 -11.48
N THR A 111 -28.36 -5.17 -10.72
CA THR A 111 -28.22 -3.70 -10.73
C THR A 111 -27.13 -3.22 -11.68
N ALA A 112 -26.19 -4.08 -12.07
CA ALA A 112 -25.13 -3.77 -13.02
C ALA A 112 -25.63 -3.40 -14.44
N SER A 113 -26.89 -3.73 -14.78
CA SER A 113 -27.52 -3.32 -16.04
C SER A 113 -28.13 -1.92 -16.02
N LEU A 114 -28.26 -1.28 -14.85
CA LEU A 114 -28.98 -0.02 -14.66
C LEU A 114 -28.06 1.22 -14.75
N GLY A 115 -26.98 1.13 -15.54
CA GLY A 115 -25.92 2.15 -15.68
C GLY A 115 -26.24 3.31 -16.62
#